data_AF-A0A097R358-F1
#
_entry.id   AF-A0A097R358-F1
#
_cell.length_a   1.000
_cell.length_b   1.000
_cell.length_c   1.000
_cell.angle_alpha   90.00
_cell.angle_beta   90.00
_cell.angle_gamma   90.00
#
_symmetry.space_group_name_H-M   'P 1'
#
loop_
_entity.id
_entity.type
_entity.pdbx_description
1 polymer ?
#
loop_
_entity_poly.entity_id
_entity_poly.type
_entity_poly.pdbx_seq_one_letter_code
_entity_poly.pdbx_strand_id
1 'polypeptide(L)'
;MRKIAVALSALALVISLSPSAQAKVSTDTPLNAGVTVAQLAHQAPIHWVSVTQIENSLQGIPPIAVGFDIDDTVLFSSPGFYRGQKEFSPQDQSYLKDPAFWEKMNNGWDSFSMPKQVGKDLIAMHLKRGDSIYFITGRSPTKTETVTNTLQEDFSIPAASMNSVIFAGDQPGQNTKINWIKEKQIKVYYGDSDGDITAARDVGIRGIRVLRASNSSYQPLPKAGALGEEVIVNSEY
;
A
#
# COMPACT_ATOMS: atom_id res chain seq x y z
N MET A 1 -63.07 -9.89 40.07
CA MET A 1 -62.34 -11.19 40.02
C MET A 1 -61.51 -11.18 38.74
N ARG A 2 -60.24 -10.79 38.79
CA ARG A 2 -59.04 -11.65 38.86
C ARG A 2 -58.81 -12.57 37.64
N LYS A 3 -57.72 -12.27 36.93
CA LYS A 3 -56.69 -13.17 36.32
C LYS A 3 -57.00 -13.79 34.95
N ILE A 4 -56.28 -13.36 33.89
CA ILE A 4 -55.02 -13.92 33.32
C ILE A 4 -55.25 -15.25 32.58
N ALA A 5 -55.01 -15.28 31.27
CA ALA A 5 -54.07 -16.20 30.61
C ALA A 5 -53.94 -15.91 29.10
N VAL A 6 -52.71 -15.99 28.63
CA VAL A 6 -52.15 -15.74 27.29
C VAL A 6 -52.22 -17.02 26.44
N ALA A 7 -52.41 -16.92 25.11
CA ALA A 7 -51.60 -17.63 24.10
C ALA A 7 -52.01 -17.36 22.63
N LEU A 8 -51.03 -16.82 21.88
CA LEU A 8 -50.61 -17.08 20.48
C LEU A 8 -51.64 -17.41 19.37
N SER A 9 -51.59 -16.64 18.26
CA SER A 9 -50.90 -17.04 17.01
C SER A 9 -51.26 -16.16 15.80
N ALA A 10 -50.22 -15.81 15.01
CA ALA A 10 -50.20 -15.58 13.55
C ALA A 10 -51.02 -14.39 13.00
N LEU A 11 -50.65 -13.62 11.96
CA LEU A 11 -49.64 -13.76 10.92
C LEU A 11 -49.39 -12.37 10.32
N ALA A 12 -48.16 -12.14 9.87
CA ALA A 12 -47.64 -10.92 9.27
C ALA A 12 -48.34 -10.49 7.96
N LEU A 13 -48.44 -9.17 7.73
CA LEU A 13 -48.39 -8.60 6.38
C LEU A 13 -47.89 -7.13 6.41
N VAL A 14 -46.62 -6.94 6.75
CA VAL A 14 -45.88 -5.71 6.40
C VAL A 14 -44.50 -6.17 5.96
N ILE A 15 -44.07 -5.78 4.75
CA ILE A 15 -42.80 -5.99 4.00
C ILE A 15 -43.24 -6.37 2.57
N SER A 16 -43.11 -5.54 1.54
CA SER A 16 -41.84 -4.99 1.04
C SER A 16 -42.13 -3.88 0.02
N LEU A 17 -41.76 -2.64 0.35
CA LEU A 17 -41.34 -1.68 -0.69
C LEU A 17 -39.86 -1.93 -0.89
N SER A 18 -39.53 -2.83 -1.80
CA SER A 18 -38.16 -2.96 -2.30
C SER A 18 -37.82 -1.65 -3.03
N PRO A 19 -36.76 -0.90 -2.65
CA PRO A 19 -36.22 0.08 -3.55
C PRO A 19 -35.72 -0.69 -4.76
N SER A 20 -36.31 -0.42 -5.92
CA SER A 20 -35.84 -0.97 -7.19
C SER A 20 -34.36 -0.66 -7.28
N ALA A 21 -33.53 -1.71 -7.19
CA ALA A 21 -32.13 -1.62 -7.53
C ALA A 21 -32.09 -1.14 -8.99
N GLN A 22 -31.74 0.13 -9.19
CA GLN A 22 -31.38 0.62 -10.51
C GLN A 22 -30.12 -0.14 -10.90
N ALA A 23 -30.31 -1.17 -11.72
CA ALA A 23 -29.22 -1.75 -12.48
C ALA A 23 -28.48 -0.58 -13.15
N LYS A 24 -27.18 -0.45 -12.87
CA LYS A 24 -26.31 0.41 -13.67
C LYS A 24 -26.40 -0.10 -15.09
N VAL A 25 -27.23 0.56 -15.91
CA VAL A 25 -27.26 0.36 -17.34
C VAL A 25 -25.83 0.55 -17.81
N SER A 26 -25.26 -0.51 -18.40
CA SER A 26 -23.97 -0.47 -19.06
C SER A 26 -23.99 0.74 -19.99
N THR A 27 -23.20 1.77 -19.71
CA THR A 27 -23.06 2.88 -20.64
C THR A 27 -22.44 2.31 -21.90
N ASP A 28 -23.20 2.28 -23.00
CA ASP A 28 -22.67 2.03 -24.32
C ASP A 28 -21.60 3.09 -24.60
N THR A 29 -20.33 2.75 -24.32
CA THR A 29 -19.21 3.59 -24.72
C THR A 29 -19.24 3.67 -26.24
N PRO A 30 -19.42 4.87 -26.84
CA PRO A 30 -19.52 4.98 -28.28
C PRO A 30 -18.28 4.41 -28.97
N LEU A 31 -18.46 3.70 -30.10
CA LEU A 31 -17.36 3.08 -30.87
C LEU A 31 -16.24 4.09 -31.18
N ASN A 32 -16.62 5.35 -31.43
CA ASN A 32 -15.71 6.47 -31.64
C ASN A 32 -16.07 7.61 -30.69
N ALA A 33 -15.79 7.45 -29.39
CA ALA A 33 -16.14 8.45 -28.38
C ALA A 33 -15.42 9.79 -28.54
N GLY A 34 -14.23 9.81 -29.14
CA GLY A 34 -13.40 11.01 -29.29
C GLY A 34 -12.98 11.63 -27.95
N VAL A 35 -12.26 12.75 -28.01
CA VAL A 35 -11.90 13.56 -26.83
C VAL A 35 -11.95 15.05 -27.18
N THR A 36 -12.28 15.87 -26.18
CA THR A 36 -12.19 17.34 -26.24
C THR A 36 -10.84 17.82 -25.70
N VAL A 37 -10.44 19.04 -26.07
CA VAL A 37 -9.25 19.68 -25.48
C VAL A 37 -9.36 19.83 -23.96
N ALA A 38 -10.58 20.02 -23.43
CA ALA A 38 -10.82 20.09 -22.00
C ALA A 38 -10.55 18.75 -21.29
N GLN A 39 -10.86 17.61 -21.92
CA GLN A 39 -10.56 16.28 -21.39
C GLN A 39 -9.05 15.99 -21.43
N LEU A 40 -8.36 16.37 -22.51
CA LEU A 40 -6.91 16.20 -22.64
C LEU A 40 -6.12 17.09 -21.68
N ALA A 41 -6.61 18.31 -21.42
CA ALA A 41 -5.99 19.27 -20.51
C ALA A 41 -6.40 19.09 -19.04
N HIS A 42 -7.36 18.19 -18.75
CA HIS A 42 -7.82 17.97 -17.39
C HIS A 42 -6.67 17.42 -16.54
N GLN A 43 -6.41 18.08 -15.42
CA GLN A 43 -5.44 17.65 -14.42
C GLN A 43 -6.16 17.58 -13.08
N ALA A 44 -6.03 16.44 -12.39
CA ALA A 44 -6.44 16.35 -11.00
C ALA A 44 -5.55 17.26 -10.15
N PRO A 45 -6.09 17.93 -9.10
CA PRO A 45 -5.32 18.83 -8.24
C PRO A 45 -4.45 18.02 -7.26
N ILE A 46 -3.44 17.33 -7.80
CA ILE A 46 -2.49 16.49 -7.06
C ILE A 46 -1.21 17.29 -6.83
N HIS A 47 -0.64 17.17 -5.62
CA HIS A 47 0.66 17.75 -5.30
C HIS A 47 1.78 16.85 -5.84
N TRP A 48 2.04 16.95 -7.15
CA TRP A 48 3.10 16.19 -7.80
C TRP A 48 4.49 16.70 -7.40
N VAL A 49 5.39 15.78 -7.07
CA VAL A 49 6.80 16.07 -6.75
C VAL A 49 7.75 15.10 -7.47
N SER A 50 9.00 15.51 -7.68
CA SER A 50 10.09 14.63 -8.14
C SER A 50 11.04 14.27 -6.99
N VAL A 51 11.85 13.21 -7.18
CA VAL A 51 12.91 12.86 -6.23
C VAL A 51 13.87 14.03 -6.00
N THR A 52 14.20 14.79 -7.05
CA THR A 52 15.03 16.01 -6.93
C THR A 52 14.36 17.09 -6.09
N GLN A 53 13.05 17.31 -6.22
CA GLN A 53 12.33 18.27 -5.38
C GLN A 53 12.31 17.82 -3.92
N ILE A 54 12.19 16.52 -3.66
CA ILE A 54 12.32 15.94 -2.32
C ILE A 54 13.74 16.17 -1.78
N GLU A 55 14.80 15.82 -2.52
CA GLU A 55 16.20 16.05 -2.10
C GLU A 55 16.43 17.53 -1.77
N ASN A 56 15.96 18.45 -2.63
CA ASN A 56 16.08 19.89 -2.43
C ASN A 56 15.36 20.35 -1.16
N SER A 57 14.16 19.84 -0.89
CA SER A 57 13.40 20.18 0.34
C SER A 57 14.08 19.71 1.63
N LEU A 58 15.03 18.77 1.53
CA LEU A 58 15.79 18.24 2.67
C LEU A 58 17.20 18.85 2.78
N GLN A 59 17.58 19.80 1.92
CA GLN A 59 18.89 20.45 1.99
C GLN A 59 19.08 21.19 3.33
N GLY A 60 20.27 21.05 3.93
CA GLY A 60 20.59 21.64 5.23
C GLY A 60 19.97 20.93 6.43
N ILE A 61 19.07 19.95 6.22
CA ILE A 61 18.58 19.07 7.28
C ILE A 61 19.63 17.97 7.53
N PRO A 62 20.11 17.80 8.78
CA PRO A 62 21.06 16.73 9.12
C PRO A 62 20.45 15.35 8.84
N PRO A 63 21.26 14.27 8.86
CA PRO A 63 20.75 12.92 8.67
C PRO A 63 19.52 12.60 9.53
N ILE A 64 18.50 12.03 8.91
CA ILE A 64 17.23 11.62 9.53
C ILE A 64 16.97 10.13 9.34
N ALA A 65 16.02 9.58 10.10
CA ALA A 65 15.44 8.28 9.79
C ALA A 65 14.32 8.42 8.74
N VAL A 66 14.33 7.56 7.73
CA VAL A 66 13.29 7.47 6.70
C VAL A 66 12.77 6.04 6.60
N GLY A 67 11.50 5.90 6.25
CA GLY A 67 10.84 4.61 6.12
C GLY A 67 10.24 4.39 4.74
N PHE A 68 10.27 3.14 4.30
CA PHE A 68 9.66 2.69 3.06
C PHE A 68 8.69 1.55 3.37
N ASP A 69 7.51 1.59 2.78
CA ASP A 69 6.78 0.37 2.49
C ASP A 69 7.53 -0.47 1.43
N ILE A 70 7.19 -1.76 1.31
CA ILE A 70 7.84 -2.68 0.37
C ILE A 70 7.02 -2.89 -0.90
N ASP A 71 5.82 -3.44 -0.75
CA ASP A 71 5.02 -4.01 -1.83
C ASP A 71 4.35 -2.92 -2.64
N ASP A 72 4.59 -2.88 -3.96
CA ASP A 72 4.22 -1.80 -4.89
C ASP A 72 4.82 -0.41 -4.57
N THR A 73 5.63 -0.30 -3.52
CA THR A 73 6.40 0.92 -3.18
C THR A 73 7.82 0.86 -3.70
N VAL A 74 8.63 -0.10 -3.25
CA VAL A 74 9.99 -0.33 -3.77
C VAL A 74 10.09 -1.59 -4.62
N LEU A 75 9.27 -2.62 -4.35
CA LEU A 75 9.23 -3.85 -5.14
C LEU A 75 7.86 -4.01 -5.81
N PHE A 76 7.83 -4.24 -7.12
CA PHE A 76 6.68 -4.87 -7.76
C PHE A 76 6.68 -6.36 -7.41
N SER A 77 6.00 -6.72 -6.32
CA SER A 77 5.99 -8.07 -5.74
C SER A 77 4.76 -8.90 -6.10
N SER A 78 3.87 -8.34 -6.93
CA SER A 78 2.69 -9.02 -7.49
C SER A 78 2.95 -10.44 -8.00
N PRO A 79 4.11 -10.80 -8.60
CA PRO A 79 4.38 -12.18 -9.03
C PRO A 79 4.28 -13.20 -7.89
N GLY A 80 4.86 -12.91 -6.72
CA GLY A 80 4.79 -13.78 -5.54
C GLY A 80 3.38 -13.88 -4.96
N PHE A 81 2.69 -12.75 -4.83
CA PHE A 81 1.30 -12.71 -4.35
C PHE A 81 0.33 -13.42 -5.30
N TYR A 82 0.45 -13.22 -6.61
CA TYR A 82 -0.37 -13.90 -7.61
C TYR A 82 -0.14 -15.41 -7.58
N ARG A 83 1.13 -15.85 -7.49
CA ARG A 83 1.45 -17.27 -7.31
C ARG A 83 0.83 -17.81 -6.01
N GLY A 84 0.94 -17.07 -4.92
CA GLY A 84 0.37 -17.41 -3.62
C GLY A 84 -1.13 -17.63 -3.68
N GLN A 85 -1.87 -16.69 -4.27
CA GLN A 85 -3.32 -16.82 -4.44
C GLN A 85 -3.67 -18.09 -5.24
N LYS A 86 -3.00 -18.32 -6.37
CA LYS A 86 -3.23 -19.50 -7.22
C LYS A 86 -2.92 -20.83 -6.53
N GLU A 87 -2.01 -20.83 -5.56
CA GLU A 87 -1.56 -22.04 -4.87
C GLU A 87 -2.36 -22.32 -3.59
N PHE A 88 -2.62 -21.31 -2.77
CA PHE A 88 -3.17 -21.46 -1.43
C PHE A 88 -4.67 -21.14 -1.33
N SER A 89 -5.18 -20.20 -2.13
CA SER A 89 -6.60 -19.83 -2.13
C SER A 89 -7.09 -19.30 -3.49
N PRO A 90 -7.30 -20.18 -4.50
CA PRO A 90 -7.55 -19.73 -5.87
C PRO A 90 -8.82 -18.90 -6.09
N GLN A 91 -9.73 -18.91 -5.12
CA GLN A 91 -11.07 -18.31 -5.22
C GLN A 91 -11.24 -17.06 -4.36
N ASP A 92 -10.30 -16.75 -3.48
CA ASP A 92 -10.39 -15.61 -2.55
C ASP A 92 -9.00 -15.14 -2.10
N GLN A 93 -8.94 -14.28 -1.08
CA GLN A 93 -7.72 -13.68 -0.55
C GLN A 93 -7.27 -14.31 0.79
N SER A 94 -7.80 -15.48 1.16
CA SER A 94 -7.50 -16.12 2.44
C SER A 94 -6.04 -16.57 2.56
N TYR A 95 -5.31 -16.75 1.45
CA TYR A 95 -3.85 -16.99 1.46
C TYR A 95 -3.08 -15.90 2.22
N LEU A 96 -3.58 -14.66 2.28
CA LEU A 96 -2.95 -13.57 3.03
C LEU A 96 -2.94 -13.81 4.55
N LYS A 97 -3.69 -14.80 5.05
CA LYS A 97 -3.68 -15.24 6.44
C LYS A 97 -3.05 -16.63 6.63
N ASP A 98 -2.54 -17.25 5.56
CA ASP A 98 -1.87 -18.55 5.60
C ASP A 98 -0.38 -18.37 5.93
N PRO A 99 0.12 -18.92 7.06
CA PRO A 99 1.55 -18.86 7.40
C PRO A 99 2.45 -19.54 6.36
N ALA A 100 1.99 -20.59 5.69
CA ALA A 100 2.78 -21.29 4.67
C ALA A 100 2.98 -20.43 3.41
N PHE A 101 2.00 -19.58 3.07
CA PHE A 101 2.19 -18.56 2.04
C PHE A 101 3.28 -17.58 2.46
N TRP A 102 3.19 -17.03 3.68
CA TRP A 102 4.15 -16.04 4.15
C TRP A 102 5.58 -16.59 4.22
N GLU A 103 5.75 -17.85 4.63
CA GLU A 103 7.07 -18.50 4.61
C GLU A 103 7.66 -18.53 3.20
N LYS A 104 6.86 -18.81 2.15
CA LYS A 104 7.34 -18.75 0.76
C LYS A 104 7.59 -17.32 0.28
N MET A 105 6.66 -16.41 0.58
CA MET A 105 6.74 -15.02 0.17
C MET A 105 8.01 -14.35 0.72
N ASN A 106 8.29 -14.57 2.01
CA ASN A 106 9.41 -13.94 2.70
C ASN A 106 10.75 -14.67 2.53
N ASN A 107 10.78 -15.91 2.01
CA ASN A 107 12.00 -16.72 1.88
C ASN A 107 12.27 -17.21 0.45
N GLY A 108 12.03 -16.34 -0.54
CA GLY A 108 12.58 -16.54 -1.89
C GLY A 108 11.68 -16.13 -3.04
N TRP A 109 10.38 -15.91 -2.84
CA TRP A 109 9.52 -15.46 -3.94
C TRP A 109 9.77 -14.02 -4.37
N ASP A 110 10.45 -13.22 -3.55
CA ASP A 110 10.96 -11.92 -4.01
C ASP A 110 12.06 -12.02 -5.09
N SER A 111 12.61 -13.21 -5.39
CA SER A 111 13.42 -13.41 -6.60
C SER A 111 12.66 -13.16 -7.91
N PHE A 112 11.33 -13.12 -7.84
CA PHE A 112 10.46 -12.74 -8.95
C PHE A 112 9.91 -11.31 -8.81
N SER A 113 10.21 -10.62 -7.70
CA SER A 113 9.86 -9.22 -7.51
C SER A 113 10.77 -8.36 -8.37
N MET A 114 10.23 -7.26 -8.91
CA MET A 114 11.01 -6.32 -9.71
C MET A 114 11.25 -5.03 -8.92
N PRO A 115 12.51 -4.60 -8.72
CA PRO A 115 12.79 -3.37 -8.00
C PRO A 115 12.40 -2.16 -8.84
N LYS A 116 11.56 -1.30 -8.26
CA LYS A 116 11.03 -0.09 -8.90
C LYS A 116 12.12 0.97 -9.02
N GLN A 117 12.16 1.66 -10.14
CA GLN A 117 13.13 2.71 -10.42
C GLN A 117 13.03 3.85 -9.40
N VAL A 118 11.82 4.26 -9.04
CA VAL A 118 11.63 5.29 -7.98
C VAL A 118 12.21 4.86 -6.64
N GLY A 119 12.13 3.57 -6.30
CA GLY A 119 12.71 3.01 -5.08
C GLY A 119 14.24 3.13 -5.09
N LYS A 120 14.87 2.77 -6.21
CA LYS A 120 16.32 2.94 -6.41
C LYS A 120 16.75 4.38 -6.24
N ASP A 121 16.03 5.31 -6.87
CA ASP A 121 16.38 6.73 -6.85
C ASP A 121 16.24 7.34 -5.44
N LEU A 122 15.15 7.02 -4.73
CA LEU A 122 14.94 7.48 -3.35
C LEU A 122 15.96 6.90 -2.38
N ILE A 123 16.24 5.59 -2.45
CA ILE A 123 17.20 4.93 -1.58
C ILE A 123 18.61 5.49 -1.82
N ALA A 124 19.03 5.62 -3.08
CA ALA A 124 20.33 6.21 -3.41
C ALA A 124 20.45 7.66 -2.90
N MET A 125 19.39 8.46 -3.03
CA MET A 125 19.34 9.83 -2.52
C MET A 125 19.47 9.88 -0.99
N HIS A 126 18.76 9.03 -0.25
CA HIS A 126 18.84 8.96 1.21
C HIS A 126 20.19 8.41 1.70
N LEU A 127 20.77 7.42 1.02
CA LEU A 127 22.12 6.94 1.31
C LEU A 127 23.17 8.04 1.15
N LYS A 128 23.10 8.82 0.05
CA LYS A 128 23.99 9.96 -0.18
C LYS A 128 23.87 11.03 0.91
N ARG A 129 22.67 11.21 1.47
CA ARG A 129 22.44 12.13 2.60
C ARG A 129 22.93 11.60 3.95
N GLY A 130 23.26 10.31 4.03
CA GLY A 130 23.61 9.63 5.28
C GLY A 130 22.40 9.32 6.16
N ASP A 131 21.18 9.33 5.60
CA ASP A 131 19.96 9.03 6.32
C ASP A 131 19.89 7.54 6.71
N SER A 132 19.25 7.23 7.83
CA SER A 132 18.97 5.85 8.26
C SER A 132 17.73 5.34 7.54
N ILE A 133 17.86 4.26 6.77
CA ILE A 133 16.77 3.70 5.95
C ILE A 133 16.14 2.50 6.67
N TYR A 134 14.81 2.50 6.79
CA TYR A 134 14.03 1.40 7.32
C TYR A 134 12.98 0.94 6.31
N PHE A 135 12.73 -0.37 6.26
CA PHE A 135 11.63 -0.96 5.51
C PHE A 135 10.59 -1.50 6.49
N ILE A 136 9.35 -1.04 6.38
CA ILE A 136 8.24 -1.43 7.26
C ILE A 136 7.10 -1.94 6.38
N THR A 137 6.86 -3.25 6.42
CA THR A 137 5.86 -3.89 5.57
C THR A 137 4.68 -4.43 6.37
N GLY A 138 3.50 -4.46 5.74
CA GLY A 138 2.32 -5.15 6.27
C GLY A 138 2.37 -6.68 6.13
N ARG A 139 3.41 -7.25 5.51
CA ARG A 139 3.60 -8.71 5.46
C ARG A 139 3.67 -9.30 6.87
N SER A 140 3.14 -10.51 7.03
CA SER A 140 3.21 -11.21 8.32
C SER A 140 4.64 -11.67 8.62
N PRO A 141 5.07 -11.61 9.89
CA PRO A 141 6.39 -12.13 10.28
C PRO A 141 6.44 -13.66 10.13
N THR A 142 7.61 -14.15 9.76
CA THR A 142 7.93 -15.58 9.56
C THR A 142 9.10 -15.99 10.45
N LYS A 143 9.37 -17.30 10.57
CA LYS A 143 10.49 -17.77 11.41
C LYS A 143 11.85 -17.29 10.86
N THR A 144 11.98 -17.27 9.55
CA THR A 144 13.12 -16.73 8.81
C THR A 144 12.61 -15.81 7.71
N GLU A 145 13.49 -14.97 7.18
CA GLU A 145 13.20 -14.11 6.03
C GLU A 145 14.48 -13.85 5.23
N THR A 146 14.33 -13.68 3.92
CA THR A 146 15.40 -13.30 2.98
C THR A 146 15.10 -11.97 2.27
N VAL A 147 14.05 -11.27 2.70
CA VAL A 147 13.60 -10.00 2.12
C VAL A 147 14.64 -8.92 2.38
N THR A 148 15.20 -8.87 3.61
CA THR A 148 16.31 -7.96 3.94
C THR A 148 17.46 -8.10 2.96
N ASN A 149 17.90 -9.34 2.68
CA ASN A 149 18.99 -9.58 1.73
C ASN A 149 18.61 -9.17 0.30
N THR A 150 17.39 -9.48 -0.12
CA THR A 150 16.89 -9.11 -1.46
C THR A 150 16.91 -7.60 -1.66
N LEU A 151 16.37 -6.83 -0.69
CA LEU A 151 16.39 -5.37 -0.75
C LEU A 151 17.81 -4.80 -0.71
N GLN A 152 18.70 -5.40 0.08
CA GLN A 152 20.09 -4.98 0.14
C GLN A 152 20.77 -5.10 -1.23
N GLU A 153 20.59 -6.23 -1.90
CA GLU A 153 21.17 -6.51 -3.22
C GLU A 153 20.54 -5.63 -4.31
N ASP A 154 19.22 -5.63 -4.43
CA ASP A 154 18.47 -4.94 -5.49
C ASP A 154 18.68 -3.42 -5.49
N PHE A 155 18.87 -2.84 -4.30
CA PHE A 155 19.06 -1.40 -4.11
C PHE A 155 20.50 -1.02 -3.79
N SER A 156 21.44 -1.98 -3.84
CA SER A 156 22.88 -1.77 -3.59
C SER A 156 23.15 -1.05 -2.26
N ILE A 157 22.41 -1.43 -1.21
CA ILE A 157 22.53 -0.82 0.12
C ILE A 157 23.79 -1.38 0.79
N PRO A 158 24.72 -0.54 1.27
CA PRO A 158 25.89 -1.01 2.00
C PRO A 158 25.48 -1.84 3.23
N ALA A 159 26.16 -2.95 3.49
CA ALA A 159 25.83 -3.84 4.61
C ALA A 159 25.79 -3.11 5.98
N ALA A 160 26.68 -2.13 6.18
CA ALA A 160 26.72 -1.30 7.39
C ALA A 160 25.55 -0.31 7.52
N SER A 161 24.83 -0.04 6.43
CA SER A 161 23.68 0.88 6.37
C SER A 161 22.34 0.14 6.31
N MET A 162 22.35 -1.18 6.10
CA MET A 162 21.13 -1.97 5.99
C MET A 162 20.56 -2.27 7.38
N ASN A 163 19.30 -1.88 7.60
CA ASN A 163 18.51 -2.32 8.76
C ASN A 163 17.66 -3.53 8.35
N SER A 164 17.46 -4.48 9.27
CA SER A 164 16.53 -5.60 9.04
C SER A 164 15.12 -5.09 8.74
N VAL A 165 14.43 -5.76 7.81
CA VAL A 165 13.04 -5.48 7.47
C VAL A 165 12.15 -5.64 8.69
N ILE A 166 11.24 -4.70 8.88
CA ILE A 166 10.23 -4.72 9.93
C ILE A 166 8.93 -5.28 9.36
N PHE A 167 8.61 -6.51 9.74
CA PHE A 167 7.35 -7.17 9.42
C PHE A 167 6.28 -6.77 10.44
N ALA A 168 5.59 -5.67 10.16
CA ALA A 168 4.58 -5.12 11.06
C ALA A 168 3.29 -5.97 11.10
N GLY A 169 3.08 -6.81 10.09
CA GLY A 169 1.86 -7.58 9.90
C GLY A 169 0.65 -6.72 9.58
N ASP A 170 -0.48 -7.38 9.36
CA ASP A 170 -1.77 -6.74 9.09
C ASP A 170 -2.81 -7.16 10.13
N GLN A 171 -3.39 -6.16 10.81
CA GLN A 171 -4.42 -6.36 11.81
C GLN A 171 -5.66 -5.51 11.47
N PRO A 172 -6.84 -6.12 11.23
CA PRO A 172 -8.04 -5.38 10.90
C PRO A 172 -8.37 -4.28 11.91
N GLY A 173 -8.59 -3.06 11.42
CA GLY A 173 -8.90 -1.90 12.26
C GLY A 173 -7.71 -1.24 12.93
N GLN A 174 -6.49 -1.72 12.71
CA GLN A 174 -5.27 -1.13 13.26
C GLN A 174 -4.22 -0.90 12.17
N ASN A 175 -3.64 0.31 12.16
CA ASN A 175 -2.46 0.58 11.36
C ASN A 175 -1.19 0.19 12.15
N THR A 176 -0.69 -1.01 11.88
CA THR A 176 0.44 -1.63 12.60
C THR A 176 1.77 -0.91 12.39
N LYS A 177 1.89 -0.10 11.33
CA LYS A 177 3.12 0.65 11.01
C LYS A 177 3.39 1.82 11.95
N ILE A 178 2.35 2.41 12.53
CA ILE A 178 2.44 3.60 13.40
C ILE A 178 3.46 3.43 14.52
N ASN A 179 3.43 2.30 15.22
CA ASN A 179 4.32 2.07 16.36
C ASN A 179 5.78 2.00 15.92
N TRP A 180 6.05 1.33 14.80
CA TRP A 180 7.39 1.23 14.24
C TRP A 180 7.91 2.57 13.74
N ILE A 181 7.06 3.38 13.10
CA ILE A 181 7.42 4.74 12.67
C ILE A 181 7.83 5.60 13.87
N LYS A 182 7.10 5.54 14.98
CA LYS A 182 7.45 6.24 16.23
C LYS A 182 8.75 5.72 16.83
N GLU A 183 8.88 4.39 16.97
CA GLU A 183 10.04 3.76 17.59
C GLU A 183 11.33 4.06 16.84
N LYS A 184 11.31 4.00 15.51
CA LYS A 184 12.46 4.31 14.66
C LYS A 184 12.63 5.81 14.39
N GLN A 185 11.79 6.65 15.00
CA GLN A 185 11.82 8.11 14.90
C GLN A 185 11.83 8.62 13.44
N ILE A 186 11.15 7.90 12.55
CA ILE A 186 11.10 8.19 11.12
C ILE A 186 10.50 9.59 10.90
N LYS A 187 11.05 10.34 9.93
CA LYS A 187 10.63 11.71 9.58
C LYS A 187 9.98 11.83 8.21
N VAL A 188 10.28 10.90 7.31
CA VAL A 188 9.65 10.78 5.99
C VAL A 188 9.29 9.32 5.77
N TYR A 189 8.06 9.04 5.36
CA TYR A 189 7.59 7.69 5.06
C TYR A 189 7.02 7.61 3.64
N TYR A 190 7.54 6.68 2.85
CA TYR A 190 7.13 6.43 1.48
C TYR A 190 6.24 5.20 1.41
N GLY A 191 5.12 5.28 0.70
CA GLY A 191 4.26 4.13 0.48
C GLY A 191 3.20 4.37 -0.60
N ASP A 192 2.64 3.29 -1.11
CA ASP A 192 1.67 3.33 -2.18
C ASP A 192 0.21 3.31 -1.66
N SER A 193 -0.01 2.78 -0.45
CA SER A 193 -1.34 2.55 0.13
C SER A 193 -1.80 3.67 1.05
N ASP A 194 -3.13 3.85 1.19
CA ASP A 194 -3.68 4.85 2.11
C ASP A 194 -3.26 4.59 3.56
N GLY A 195 -3.02 3.32 3.91
CA GLY A 195 -2.44 2.92 5.19
C GLY A 195 -1.07 3.56 5.44
N ASP A 196 -0.22 3.67 4.42
CA ASP A 196 1.11 4.28 4.57
C ASP A 196 1.04 5.77 4.85
N ILE A 197 0.20 6.48 4.09
CA ILE A 197 0.05 7.92 4.24
C ILE A 197 -0.66 8.27 5.55
N THR A 198 -1.68 7.51 5.94
CA THR A 198 -2.33 7.69 7.24
C THR A 198 -1.38 7.36 8.39
N ALA A 199 -0.54 6.32 8.30
CA ALA A 199 0.45 6.02 9.32
C ALA A 199 1.41 7.19 9.56
N ALA A 200 1.90 7.80 8.48
CA ALA A 200 2.75 8.99 8.54
C ALA A 200 2.03 10.19 9.16
N ARG A 201 0.79 10.44 8.74
CA ARG A 201 -0.03 11.56 9.20
C ARG A 201 -0.38 11.46 10.68
N ASP A 202 -0.74 10.28 11.15
CA ASP A 202 -1.14 10.01 12.53
C ASP A 202 -0.01 10.23 13.54
N VAL A 203 1.24 10.24 13.07
CA VAL A 203 2.42 10.54 13.89
C VAL A 203 3.05 11.89 13.56
N GLY A 204 2.42 12.68 12.69
CA GLY A 204 2.82 14.04 12.36
C GLY A 204 4.10 14.14 11.53
N ILE A 205 4.37 13.15 10.67
CA ILE A 205 5.55 13.14 9.79
C ILE A 205 5.15 13.29 8.33
N ARG A 206 6.13 13.49 7.45
CA ARG A 206 5.89 13.65 6.00
C ARG A 206 5.61 12.29 5.34
N GLY A 207 4.37 12.04 4.96
CA GLY A 207 3.99 10.91 4.11
C GLY A 207 4.04 11.28 2.63
N ILE A 208 4.75 10.49 1.82
CA ILE A 208 4.91 10.73 0.38
C ILE A 208 4.44 9.49 -0.40
N ARG A 209 3.53 9.69 -1.34
CA ARG A 209 2.89 8.64 -2.12
C ARG A 209 3.77 8.18 -3.28
N VAL A 210 3.89 6.85 -3.41
CA VAL A 210 4.35 6.17 -4.62
C VAL A 210 3.14 5.64 -5.39
N LEU A 211 3.17 5.67 -6.72
CA LEU A 211 2.09 5.13 -7.54
C LEU A 211 2.17 3.60 -7.57
N ARG A 212 1.08 2.92 -7.19
CA ARG A 212 0.93 1.48 -7.45
C ARG A 212 0.86 1.24 -8.96
N ALA A 213 1.59 0.24 -9.45
CA ALA A 213 1.59 -0.10 -10.86
C ALA A 213 0.20 -0.59 -11.30
N SER A 214 -0.24 -0.17 -12.49
CA SER A 214 -1.59 -0.50 -12.99
C SER A 214 -1.81 -2.00 -13.23
N ASN A 215 -0.73 -2.75 -13.45
CA ASN A 215 -0.71 -4.20 -13.58
C ASN A 215 -0.47 -4.95 -12.26
N SER A 216 -0.48 -4.25 -11.11
CA SER A 216 -0.46 -4.91 -9.80
C SER A 216 -1.69 -5.81 -9.63
N SER A 217 -1.49 -6.97 -9.01
CA SER A 217 -2.58 -7.87 -8.62
C SER A 217 -3.37 -7.33 -7.41
N TYR A 218 -2.84 -6.32 -6.71
CA TYR A 218 -3.51 -5.69 -5.59
C TYR A 218 -4.43 -4.55 -6.04
N GLN A 219 -5.67 -4.92 -6.34
CA GLN A 219 -6.73 -4.03 -6.81
C GLN A 219 -7.82 -3.82 -5.74
N PRO A 220 -8.57 -2.70 -5.78
CA PRO A 220 -8.41 -1.58 -6.71
C PRO A 220 -7.17 -0.71 -6.40
N LEU A 221 -6.70 0.05 -7.39
CA LEU A 221 -5.62 1.02 -7.19
C LEU A 221 -6.01 2.09 -6.15
N PRO A 222 -5.11 2.45 -5.22
CA PRO A 222 -5.30 3.60 -4.34
C PRO A 222 -5.47 4.90 -5.14
N LYS A 223 -6.23 5.85 -4.59
CA LYS A 223 -6.36 7.19 -5.16
C LYS A 223 -5.21 8.08 -4.68
N ALA A 224 -4.06 7.99 -5.34
CA ALA A 224 -2.89 8.79 -5.01
C ALA A 224 -3.23 10.30 -4.96
N GLY A 225 -2.87 10.97 -3.85
CA GLY A 225 -3.17 12.38 -3.60
C GLY A 225 -4.51 12.65 -2.94
N ALA A 226 -5.34 11.61 -2.68
CA ALA A 226 -6.66 11.78 -2.07
C ALA A 226 -6.62 12.35 -0.64
N LEU A 227 -5.48 12.28 0.03
CA LEU A 227 -5.27 12.82 1.37
C LEU A 227 -4.58 14.19 1.32
N GLY A 228 -4.33 14.75 0.14
CA GLY A 228 -3.60 16.02 -0.05
C GLY A 228 -2.08 15.88 0.13
N GLU A 229 -1.58 14.65 0.14
CA GLU A 229 -0.16 14.33 0.24
C GLU A 229 0.59 14.59 -1.08
N GLU A 230 1.92 14.66 -0.97
CA GLU A 230 2.81 14.66 -2.13
C GLU A 230 2.77 13.32 -2.85
N VAL A 231 2.74 13.33 -4.18
CA VAL A 231 2.80 12.13 -5.02
C VAL A 231 4.00 12.22 -5.95
N ILE A 232 4.83 11.18 -5.96
CA ILE A 232 6.02 11.17 -6.81
C ILE A 232 5.61 10.92 -8.27
N VAL A 233 6.03 11.81 -9.17
CA VAL A 233 5.79 11.65 -10.62
C VAL A 233 6.47 10.39 -11.17
N ASN A 234 5.81 9.71 -12.11
CA ASN A 234 6.35 8.54 -12.82
C ASN A 234 6.88 7.45 -11.87
N SER A 235 6.21 7.24 -10.74
CA SER A 235 6.64 6.36 -9.68
C SER A 235 6.01 4.96 -9.74
N GLU A 236 5.34 4.63 -10.83
CA GLU A 236 4.69 3.34 -11.05
C GLU A 236 5.65 2.21 -11.48
N TYR A 237 6.89 2.53 -11.87
CA TYR A 237 7.90 1.59 -12.35
C TYR A 237 9.25 1.71 -11.64
#